data_AF-A0A947UVH1-F1
#
_entry.id   AF-A0A947UVH1-F1
#
_cell.length_a   1.000
_cell.length_b   1.000
_cell.length_c   1.000
_cell.angle_alpha   90.00
_cell.angle_beta   90.00
_cell.angle_gamma   90.00
#
_symmetry.space_group_name_H-M   'P 1'
#
loop_
_entity.id
_entity.type
_entity.pdbx_description
1 polymer ?
#
loop_
_entity_poly.entity_id
_entity_poly.type
_entity_poly.pdbx_seq_one_letter_code
_entity_poly.pdbx_strand_id
1 'polypeptide(L)' 'MDVVFNLLFTHPIGLLSLFTILFMIGMAIYLVSWYKRKMNDPDE' A
#
# COMPACT_ATOMS: atom_id res chain seq x y z
N MET A 1 -1.26 -13.26 -19.14
CA MET A 1 -1.63 -12.49 -17.94
C MET A 1 -2.44 -13.34 -16.95
N ASP A 2 -3.30 -14.24 -17.42
CA ASP A 2 -4.14 -15.10 -16.57
C ASP A 2 -3.37 -16.04 -15.63
N VAL A 3 -2.28 -16.66 -16.10
CA VAL A 3 -1.47 -17.57 -15.29
C VAL A 3 -0.79 -16.85 -14.11
N VAL A 4 -0.38 -15.59 -14.29
CA VAL A 4 0.28 -14.79 -13.27
C VAL A 4 -0.71 -14.37 -12.18
N PHE A 5 -1.90 -13.90 -12.59
CA PHE A 5 -2.97 -13.59 -11.64
C PHE A 5 -3.46 -14.83 -10.90
N ASN A 6 -3.56 -15.98 -11.58
CA ASN A 6 -3.92 -17.24 -10.94
C ASN A 6 -2.88 -17.64 -9.88
N LEU A 7 -1.58 -17.52 -10.17
CA LEU A 7 -0.53 -17.72 -9.16
C LEU A 7 -0.64 -16.74 -7.99
N LEU A 8 -0.96 -15.47 -8.25
CA LEU A 8 -1.07 -14.43 -7.24
C LEU A 8 -2.27 -14.65 -6.29
N PHE A 9 -3.37 -15.22 -6.77
CA PHE A 9 -4.57 -15.47 -5.97
C PHE A 9 -4.65 -16.89 -5.40
N THR A 10 -4.05 -17.88 -6.06
CA THR A 10 -4.15 -19.30 -5.66
C THR A 10 -3.02 -19.74 -4.75
N HIS A 11 -1.84 -19.12 -4.80
CA HIS A 11 -0.76 -19.42 -3.87
C HIS A 11 -0.82 -18.52 -2.62
N PRO A 12 -0.60 -19.07 -1.41
CA PRO A 12 -0.58 -18.28 -0.16
C PRO A 12 0.46 -17.15 -0.17
N ILE A 13 1.57 -17.33 -0.88
CA ILE A 13 2.60 -16.31 -1.11
C ILE A 13 2.10 -15.15 -1.99
N GLY A 14 1.24 -15.45 -2.97
CA GLY A 14 0.66 -14.45 -3.84
C GLY A 14 -0.26 -13.49 -3.08
N LEU A 15 -1.08 -14.01 -2.16
CA LEU A 15 -1.95 -13.21 -1.31
C LEU A 15 -1.15 -12.30 -0.35
N LEU A 16 -0.08 -12.83 0.24
CA LEU A 16 0.84 -12.03 1.07
C LEU A 16 1.47 -10.89 0.26
N SER A 17 1.91 -11.15 -0.97
CA SER A 17 2.48 -10.12 -1.84
C SER A 17 1.45 -9.04 -2.22
N LEU A 18 0.21 -9.44 -2.48
CA LEU A 18 -0.92 -8.52 -2.71
C LEU A 18 -1.17 -7.62 -1.51
N PHE A 19 -1.18 -8.20 -0.30
CA PHE A 19 -1.32 -7.44 0.94
C PHE A 19 -0.17 -6.47 1.13
N THR A 20 1.08 -6.88 0.86
CA THR A 20 2.25 -6.01 0.94
C THR A 20 2.16 -4.84 -0.03
N ILE A 21 1.70 -5.06 -1.26
CA ILE A 21 1.53 -3.99 -2.26
C ILE A 21 0.46 -2.99 -1.81
N LEU A 22 -0.70 -3.48 -1.35
CA LEU A 22 -1.75 -2.62 -0.81
C LEU A 22 -1.29 -1.85 0.42
N PHE A 23 -0.55 -2.50 1.32
CA PHE A 23 0.03 -1.88 2.50
C PHE A 23 1.04 -0.79 2.12
N MET A 24 1.90 -1.04 1.13
CA MET A 24 2.89 -0.08 0.66
C MET A 24 2.23 1.17 0.06
N ILE A 25 1.18 0.98 -0.75
CA ILE A 25 0.38 2.09 -1.31
C ILE A 25 -0.34 2.86 -0.19
N GLY A 26 -0.98 2.15 0.74
CA GLY A 26 -1.65 2.75 1.90
C GLY A 26 -0.71 3.58 2.76
N MET A 27 0.49 3.04 3.04
CA MET A 27 1.53 3.74 3.79
C MET A 27 2.09 4.95 3.04
N ALA A 28 2.25 4.87 1.71
CA ALA A 28 2.66 6.01 0.91
C ALA A 28 1.64 7.16 0.99
N ILE A 29 0.35 6.85 0.87
CA ILE A 29 -0.73 7.85 1.02
C ILE A 29 -0.76 8.38 2.46
N TYR A 30 -0.63 7.50 3.45
CA TYR A 30 -0.60 7.88 4.87
C TYR A 30 0.55 8.85 5.16
N LEU A 31 1.76 8.57 4.70
CA LEU A 31 2.93 9.43 4.89
C LEU A 31 2.77 10.78 4.18
N VAL A 32 2.26 10.79 2.95
CA VAL A 32 1.99 12.05 2.22
C VAL A 32 0.92 12.87 2.94
N SER A 33 -0.15 12.23 3.41
CA SER A 33 -1.22 12.89 4.16
C SER A 33 -0.72 13.41 5.52
N TRP A 34 0.07 12.62 6.24
CA TRP A 34 0.68 13.00 7.51
C TRP A 34 1.66 14.16 7.34
N TYR A 35 2.51 14.10 6.32
CA TYR A 35 3.46 15.16 6.00
C TYR A 35 2.73 16.45 5.61
N LYS A 36 1.70 16.36 4.77
CA LYS A 36 0.84 17.50 4.43
C LYS A 36 0.15 18.10 5.65
N ARG A 37 -0.39 17.27 6.54
CA ARG A 37 -1.00 17.74 7.80
C ARG A 37 0.03 18.45 8.68
N LYS A 38 1.25 17.90 8.79
CA LYS A 38 2.33 18.51 9.58
C LYS A 38 2.85 19.84 9.02
N MET A 39 2.79 20.05 7.70
CA MET A 39 3.20 21.31 7.07
C MET A 39 2.07 22.36 7.01
N ASN A 40 0.82 21.91 7.02
CA ASN A 40 -0.35 22.76 6.91
C ASN A 40 -0.95 23.14 8.29
N ASP A 41 -0.27 22.76 9.36
CA ASP A 41 -0.51 23.23 10.73
C ASP A 41 0.70 24.11 11.12
N PRO A 42 0.69 25.41 10.75
CA PRO A 42 1.75 26.35 11.11
C PRO A 42 1.61 26.88 12.55
N ASP A 43 0.68 26.37 13.36
CA ASP A 43 0.28 26.93 14.66
C ASP A 43 0.45 25.91 15.83
N GLU A 44 1.62 25.26 15.91
CA GLU A 44 2.20 24.85 17.21
C GLU A 44 3.45 25.68 17.50
#